data_AF-A0A9D7HZL9-F1
#
_entry.id   AF-A0A9D7HZL9-F1
#
_cell.length_a   1.000
_cell.length_b   1.000
_cell.length_c   1.000
_cell.angle_alpha   90.00
_cell.angle_beta   90.00
_cell.angle_gamma   90.00
#
_symmetry.space_group_name_H-M   'P 1'
#
loop_
_entity.id
_entity.type
_entity.pdbx_description
1 polymer ?
#
loop_
_entity_poly.entity_id
_entity_poly.type
_entity_poly.pdbx_seq_one_letter_code
_entity_poly.pdbx_strand_id
1 'polypeptide(L)'
;MIAALLTILSLTVAKEEINPGVMWSYIEDARYHGLITVLFQMCLFIIIHQLTIADSRKWKLVPILILLLLIPETFRGMLFDANRISKIRTEEYSWQQELNLQKYADAIIAEKRKSVTFTHTVVTGTSYYMNYRVCIFSDAFYLKNTKVVYEEQGLKSAANVLLLFIIEINKVEAQKLSIEKGKFDYEGSFKGYSFYSKLINKTK
;
A
#
# COMPACT_ATOMS: atom_id res chain seq x y z
N MET A 1 -17.56 -19.12 -13.33
CA MET A 1 -17.76 -18.80 -11.90
C MET A 1 -16.53 -18.14 -11.29
N ILE A 2 -15.35 -18.77 -11.28
CA ILE A 2 -14.08 -18.18 -10.77
C ILE A 2 -13.77 -16.84 -11.46
N ALA A 3 -13.84 -16.79 -12.80
CA ALA A 3 -13.58 -15.55 -13.54
C ALA A 3 -14.51 -14.40 -13.11
N ALA A 4 -15.82 -14.65 -12.98
CA ALA A 4 -16.78 -13.65 -12.50
C ALA A 4 -16.50 -13.22 -11.05
N LEU A 5 -16.07 -14.15 -10.21
CA LEU A 5 -15.73 -13.90 -8.80
C LEU A 5 -14.47 -13.03 -8.68
N LEU A 6 -13.44 -13.33 -9.47
CA LEU A 6 -12.22 -12.53 -9.61
C LEU A 6 -12.50 -11.15 -10.23
N THR A 7 -13.43 -11.07 -11.20
CA THR A 7 -13.87 -9.78 -11.77
C THR A 7 -14.58 -8.92 -10.74
N ILE A 8 -15.49 -9.50 -9.94
CA ILE A 8 -16.17 -8.77 -8.85
C ILE A 8 -15.16 -8.30 -7.81
N LEU A 9 -14.23 -9.16 -7.39
CA LEU A 9 -13.15 -8.77 -6.48
C LEU A 9 -12.30 -7.63 -7.08
N SER A 10 -11.86 -7.76 -8.33
CA SER A 10 -11.07 -6.72 -9.02
C SER A 10 -11.80 -5.38 -9.15
N LEU A 11 -13.13 -5.39 -9.27
CA LEU A 11 -13.95 -4.18 -9.36
C LEU A 11 -14.29 -3.56 -7.99
N THR A 12 -14.28 -4.36 -6.92
CA THR A 12 -14.70 -3.92 -5.57
C THR A 12 -13.53 -3.62 -4.64
N VAL A 13 -12.36 -4.21 -4.89
CA VAL A 13 -11.12 -3.94 -4.16
C VAL A 13 -10.47 -2.70 -4.74
N ALA A 14 -10.00 -1.81 -3.87
CA ALA A 14 -9.26 -0.61 -4.27
C ALA A 14 -8.05 -1.01 -5.14
N LYS A 15 -7.93 -0.37 -6.29
CA LYS A 15 -6.75 -0.49 -7.16
C LYS A 15 -5.81 0.63 -6.80
N GLU A 16 -4.54 0.30 -6.68
CA GLU A 16 -3.50 1.27 -6.40
C GLU A 16 -2.52 1.32 -7.55
N GLU A 17 -2.17 2.53 -7.96
CA GLU A 17 -1.08 2.74 -8.90
C GLU A 17 0.23 2.76 -8.11
N ILE A 18 1.05 1.73 -8.28
CA ILE A 18 2.32 1.58 -7.54
C ILE A 18 3.51 2.15 -8.29
N ASN A 19 3.37 2.26 -9.61
CA ASN A 19 4.24 3.01 -10.51
C ASN A 19 3.33 3.59 -11.61
N PRO A 20 3.72 4.71 -12.25
CA PRO A 20 2.95 5.26 -13.36
C PRO A 20 2.63 4.20 -14.42
N GLY A 21 1.35 3.95 -14.66
CA GLY A 21 0.82 2.95 -15.59
C GLY A 21 0.71 1.52 -15.04
N VAL A 22 1.10 1.26 -13.78
CA VAL A 22 1.03 -0.06 -13.14
C VAL A 22 -0.05 -0.07 -12.06
N MET A 23 -1.24 -0.53 -12.45
CA MET A 23 -2.36 -0.74 -11.54
C MET A 23 -2.20 -2.08 -10.83
N TRP A 24 -1.92 -2.04 -9.53
CA TRP A 24 -1.90 -3.19 -8.63
C TRP A 24 -3.26 -3.32 -7.95
N SER A 25 -3.79 -4.53 -7.85
CA SER A 25 -4.93 -4.83 -6.98
C SER A 25 -4.50 -5.71 -5.81
N TYR A 26 -5.03 -5.46 -4.61
CA TYR A 26 -4.76 -6.22 -3.38
C TYR A 26 -5.23 -7.70 -3.40
N ILE A 27 -5.60 -8.20 -4.58
CA ILE A 27 -5.91 -9.60 -4.87
C ILE A 27 -4.64 -10.35 -5.31
N GLU A 28 -3.62 -9.65 -5.81
CA GLU A 28 -2.42 -10.24 -6.43
C GLU A 28 -1.30 -10.59 -5.44
N ASP A 29 -1.58 -10.69 -4.15
CA ASP A 29 -0.57 -11.11 -3.18
C ASP A 29 -0.16 -12.58 -3.47
N ALA A 30 1.11 -12.78 -3.83
CA ALA A 30 1.66 -14.04 -4.35
C ALA A 30 1.43 -15.24 -3.42
N ARG A 31 1.16 -14.97 -2.14
CA ARG A 31 0.78 -15.96 -1.12
C ARG A 31 -0.47 -16.78 -1.48
N TYR A 32 -1.36 -16.27 -2.34
CA TYR A 32 -2.67 -16.88 -2.61
C TYR A 32 -2.78 -17.58 -3.97
N HIS A 33 -1.99 -17.15 -4.96
CA HIS A 33 -1.98 -17.75 -6.30
C HIS A 33 -0.69 -18.53 -6.62
N GLY A 34 0.35 -18.44 -5.78
CA GLY A 34 1.65 -19.06 -6.04
C GLY A 34 1.56 -20.58 -6.19
N LEU A 35 0.87 -21.28 -5.29
CA LEU A 35 0.79 -22.75 -5.33
C LEU A 35 -0.06 -23.25 -6.51
N ILE A 36 -1.21 -22.64 -6.77
CA ILE A 36 -2.07 -23.01 -7.91
C ILE A 36 -1.33 -22.75 -9.24
N THR A 37 -0.61 -21.63 -9.35
CA THR A 37 0.18 -21.29 -10.55
C THR A 37 1.34 -22.27 -10.74
N VAL A 38 2.06 -22.63 -9.67
CA VAL A 38 3.15 -23.63 -9.71
C VAL A 38 2.60 -25.00 -10.12
N LEU A 39 1.50 -25.45 -9.52
CA LEU A 39 0.88 -26.74 -9.86
C LEU A 39 0.33 -26.75 -11.30
N PHE A 40 -0.23 -25.64 -11.77
CA PHE A 40 -0.68 -25.48 -13.16
C PHE A 40 0.49 -25.50 -14.15
N GLN A 41 1.59 -24.80 -13.83
CA GLN A 41 2.83 -24.82 -14.62
C GLN A 41 3.44 -26.23 -14.68
N MET A 42 3.46 -26.97 -13.57
CA MET A 42 3.90 -28.37 -13.54
C MET A 42 3.00 -29.27 -14.39
N CYS A 43 1.68 -29.10 -14.32
CA CYS A 43 0.73 -29.80 -15.19
C CYS A 43 1.03 -29.55 -16.68
N LEU A 44 1.19 -28.29 -17.07
CA LEU A 44 1.50 -27.88 -18.45
C LEU A 44 2.82 -28.46 -18.93
N PHE A 45 3.85 -28.44 -18.08
CA PHE A 45 5.17 -28.98 -18.41
C PHE A 45 5.12 -30.49 -18.65
N ILE A 46 4.38 -31.23 -17.82
CA ILE A 46 4.20 -32.68 -17.96
C ILE A 46 3.38 -33.01 -19.21
N ILE A 47 2.32 -32.25 -19.51
CA ILE A 47 1.50 -32.43 -20.72
C ILE A 47 2.34 -32.18 -21.97
N ILE A 48 3.08 -31.06 -22.04
CA ILE A 48 3.95 -30.73 -23.17
C ILE A 48 5.02 -31.81 -23.35
N HIS A 49 5.66 -32.24 -22.25
CA HIS A 49 6.66 -33.31 -22.28
C HIS A 49 6.10 -34.63 -22.84
N GLN A 50 4.87 -35.01 -22.44
CA GLN A 50 4.20 -36.21 -22.96
C GLN A 50 3.79 -36.10 -24.43
N LEU A 51 3.41 -34.90 -24.89
CA LEU A 51 3.11 -34.64 -26.30
C LEU A 51 4.38 -34.72 -27.16
N THR A 52 5.54 -34.36 -26.61
CA THR A 52 6.83 -34.43 -27.31
C THR A 52 7.50 -35.80 -27.27
N ILE A 53 7.23 -36.63 -26.24
CA ILE A 53 7.83 -37.96 -26.08
C ILE A 53 6.74 -39.03 -26.22
N ALA A 54 6.47 -39.39 -27.47
CA ALA A 54 5.58 -40.48 -27.82
C ALA A 54 6.20 -41.83 -27.43
N ASP A 55 5.77 -42.43 -26.30
CA ASP A 55 5.39 -43.86 -26.24
C ASP A 55 5.00 -44.39 -24.84
N SER A 56 5.13 -43.59 -23.78
CA SER A 56 4.96 -44.16 -22.44
C SER A 56 3.50 -44.17 -21.95
N ARG A 57 2.75 -45.26 -22.22
CA ARG A 57 1.39 -45.48 -21.65
C ARG A 57 1.32 -45.29 -20.13
N LYS A 58 2.43 -45.49 -19.42
CA LYS A 58 2.53 -45.43 -17.96
C LYS A 58 2.41 -44.00 -17.38
N TRP A 59 2.71 -42.96 -18.16
CA TRP A 59 2.71 -41.59 -17.65
C TRP A 59 1.42 -40.81 -17.96
N LYS A 60 0.53 -41.34 -18.82
CA LYS A 60 -0.73 -40.68 -19.21
C LYS A 60 -1.68 -40.37 -18.04
N LEU A 61 -1.56 -41.10 -16.93
CA LEU A 61 -2.39 -40.90 -15.73
C LEU A 61 -1.83 -39.82 -14.79
N VAL A 62 -0.56 -39.44 -14.92
CA VAL A 62 0.09 -38.46 -14.03
C VAL A 62 -0.52 -37.06 -14.17
N PRO A 63 -0.78 -36.52 -15.37
CA PRO A 63 -1.52 -35.25 -15.51
C PRO A 63 -2.90 -35.30 -14.88
N ILE A 64 -3.61 -36.44 -15.01
CA ILE A 64 -4.94 -36.63 -14.42
C ILE A 64 -4.84 -36.61 -12.89
N LEU A 65 -3.85 -37.30 -12.31
CA LEU A 65 -3.60 -37.29 -10.88
C LEU A 65 -3.28 -35.87 -10.37
N ILE A 66 -2.45 -35.11 -11.08
CA ILE A 66 -2.09 -33.74 -10.69
C ILE A 66 -3.30 -32.80 -10.83
N LEU A 67 -4.12 -32.96 -11.87
CA LEU A 67 -5.39 -32.23 -12.00
C LEU A 67 -6.37 -32.59 -10.87
N LEU A 68 -6.43 -33.85 -10.45
CA LEU A 68 -7.23 -34.25 -9.28
C LEU A 68 -6.68 -33.65 -7.98
N LEU A 69 -5.35 -33.56 -7.82
CA LEU A 69 -4.72 -32.90 -6.67
C LEU A 69 -4.92 -31.38 -6.67
N LEU A 70 -5.14 -30.78 -7.84
CA LEU A 70 -5.51 -29.37 -7.99
C LEU A 70 -6.94 -29.08 -7.53
N ILE A 71 -7.86 -30.05 -7.56
CA ILE A 71 -9.27 -29.84 -7.20
C ILE A 71 -9.42 -29.39 -5.73
N PRO A 72 -8.85 -30.08 -4.72
CA PRO A 72 -8.93 -29.64 -3.32
C PRO A 72 -8.38 -28.23 -3.11
N GLU A 73 -7.24 -27.90 -3.72
CA GLU A 73 -6.61 -26.58 -3.59
C GLU A 73 -7.43 -25.49 -4.31
N THR A 74 -7.98 -25.80 -5.48
CA THR A 74 -8.91 -24.91 -6.18
C THR A 74 -10.17 -24.68 -5.36
N PHE A 75 -10.72 -25.73 -4.74
CA PHE A 75 -11.93 -25.62 -3.91
C PHE A 75 -11.66 -24.87 -2.61
N ARG A 76 -10.49 -25.08 -1.98
CA ARG A 76 -10.02 -24.28 -0.83
C ARG A 76 -9.87 -22.81 -1.21
N GLY A 77 -9.25 -22.52 -2.35
CA GLY A 77 -9.15 -21.17 -2.90
C GLY A 77 -10.52 -20.54 -3.12
N MET A 78 -11.45 -21.25 -3.78
CA MET A 78 -12.82 -20.79 -3.99
C MET A 78 -13.57 -20.56 -2.67
N LEU A 79 -13.47 -21.45 -1.70
CA LEU A 79 -14.11 -21.29 -0.38
C LEU A 79 -13.53 -20.10 0.38
N PHE A 80 -12.21 -19.91 0.30
CA PHE A 80 -11.55 -18.76 0.87
C PHE A 80 -12.03 -17.46 0.20
N ASP A 81 -12.05 -17.41 -1.13
CA ASP A 81 -12.53 -16.24 -1.88
C ASP A 81 -14.03 -15.98 -1.61
N ALA A 82 -14.86 -17.02 -1.54
CA ALA A 82 -16.27 -16.91 -1.21
C ALA A 82 -16.50 -16.41 0.22
N ASN A 83 -15.72 -16.91 1.19
CA ASN A 83 -15.73 -16.41 2.57
C ASN A 83 -15.25 -14.96 2.66
N ARG A 84 -14.27 -14.58 1.83
CA ARG A 84 -13.80 -13.20 1.75
C ARG A 84 -14.88 -12.29 1.18
N ILE A 85 -15.57 -12.71 0.11
CA ILE A 85 -16.70 -11.98 -0.48
C ILE A 85 -17.87 -11.84 0.48
N SER A 86 -18.21 -12.90 1.21
CA SER A 86 -19.30 -12.83 2.19
C SER A 86 -18.95 -11.93 3.38
N LYS A 87 -17.65 -11.71 3.64
CA LYS A 87 -17.11 -10.79 4.64
C LYS A 87 -16.59 -9.47 4.07
N ILE A 88 -16.84 -9.19 2.78
CA ILE A 88 -16.54 -7.89 2.20
C ILE A 88 -17.28 -6.83 3.03
N ARG A 89 -16.54 -5.88 3.59
CA ARG A 89 -16.93 -4.80 4.53
C ARG A 89 -16.79 -5.10 6.02
N THR A 90 -16.59 -6.34 6.45
CA THR A 90 -16.36 -6.65 7.89
C THR A 90 -14.88 -6.87 8.23
N GLU A 91 -14.04 -7.17 7.22
CA GLU A 91 -12.60 -7.27 7.39
C GLU A 91 -11.92 -5.88 7.34
N GLU A 92 -11.20 -5.51 8.40
CA GLU A 92 -10.26 -4.39 8.36
C GLU A 92 -9.01 -4.84 7.58
N TYR A 93 -8.83 -4.30 6.38
CA TYR A 93 -7.60 -4.51 5.60
C TYR A 93 -6.57 -3.43 5.92
N SER A 94 -5.27 -3.75 5.82
CA SER A 94 -4.19 -2.77 6.01
C SER A 94 -4.37 -1.55 5.10
N TRP A 95 -4.74 -1.76 3.84
CA TRP A 95 -4.99 -0.69 2.87
C TRP A 95 -6.10 0.28 3.29
N GLN A 96 -7.12 -0.18 4.04
CA GLN A 96 -8.17 0.70 4.53
C GLN A 96 -7.62 1.64 5.61
N GLN A 97 -6.76 1.12 6.48
CA GLN A 97 -6.09 1.93 7.50
C GLN A 97 -5.15 2.94 6.82
N GLU A 98 -4.42 2.51 5.81
CA GLU A 98 -3.53 3.35 5.01
C GLU A 98 -4.30 4.46 4.24
N LEU A 99 -5.44 4.12 3.63
CA LEU A 99 -6.33 5.08 2.96
C LEU A 99 -6.93 6.08 3.96
N ASN A 100 -7.35 5.62 5.14
CA ASN A 100 -7.90 6.51 6.16
C ASN A 100 -6.82 7.46 6.71
N LEU A 101 -5.59 6.98 6.86
CA LEU A 101 -4.44 7.81 7.24
C LEU A 101 -4.16 8.88 6.19
N GLN A 102 -4.19 8.51 4.90
CA GLN A 102 -4.05 9.47 3.81
C GLN A 102 -5.16 10.53 3.83
N LYS A 103 -6.43 10.12 3.96
CA LYS A 103 -7.57 11.06 4.07
C LYS A 103 -7.43 12.00 5.27
N TYR A 104 -6.85 11.52 6.36
CA TYR A 104 -6.57 12.34 7.54
C TYR A 104 -5.49 13.40 7.23
N ALA A 105 -4.41 13.01 6.54
CA ALA A 105 -3.40 13.95 6.07
C ALA A 105 -3.99 14.99 5.10
N ASP A 106 -4.83 14.56 4.15
CA ASP A 106 -5.52 15.44 3.21
C ASP A 106 -6.40 16.47 3.92
N ALA A 107 -7.11 16.04 4.97
CA ALA A 107 -7.95 16.92 5.77
C ALA A 107 -7.12 18.02 6.46
N ILE A 108 -5.97 17.66 7.04
CA ILE A 108 -5.03 18.62 7.65
C ILE A 108 -4.54 19.63 6.61
N ILE A 109 -4.09 19.16 5.44
CA ILE A 109 -3.60 20.02 4.35
C ILE A 109 -4.71 20.97 3.90
N ALA A 110 -5.92 20.45 3.67
CA ALA A 110 -7.07 21.24 3.24
C ALA A 110 -7.49 22.28 4.28
N GLU A 111 -7.41 21.95 5.57
CA GLU A 111 -7.67 22.88 6.66
C GLU A 111 -6.62 24.00 6.70
N LYS A 112 -5.32 23.66 6.59
CA LYS A 112 -4.24 24.66 6.56
C LYS A 112 -4.31 25.55 5.33
N ARG A 113 -4.78 25.06 4.18
CA ARG A 113 -5.00 25.91 2.99
C ARG A 113 -6.06 26.99 3.22
N LYS A 114 -7.00 26.79 4.15
CA LYS A 114 -8.02 27.81 4.48
C LYS A 114 -7.45 28.94 5.34
N SER A 115 -6.49 28.63 6.21
CA SER A 115 -5.91 29.61 7.14
C SER A 115 -4.66 30.30 6.57
N VAL A 116 -3.88 29.61 5.73
CA VAL A 116 -2.62 30.14 5.21
C VAL A 116 -2.40 29.76 3.74
N THR A 117 -1.88 30.71 2.96
CA THR A 117 -1.51 30.48 1.57
C THR A 117 -0.10 29.89 1.45
N PHE A 118 -0.01 28.68 0.91
CA PHE A 118 1.25 28.02 0.55
C PHE A 118 1.16 27.41 -0.84
N THR A 119 2.31 27.31 -1.51
CA THR A 119 2.41 26.84 -2.90
C THR A 119 2.50 25.32 -2.98
N HIS A 120 3.26 24.72 -2.07
CA HIS A 120 3.52 23.28 -2.08
C HIS A 120 3.37 22.68 -0.69
N THR A 121 2.98 21.41 -0.65
CA THR A 121 3.05 20.57 0.55
C THR A 121 4.28 19.68 0.45
N VAL A 122 5.01 19.54 1.55
CA VAL A 122 6.13 18.60 1.69
C VAL A 122 5.82 17.68 2.86
N VAL A 123 5.90 16.36 2.66
CA VAL A 123 5.67 15.36 3.71
C VAL A 123 6.97 14.65 4.08
N THR A 124 7.14 14.40 5.37
CA THR A 124 8.27 13.67 5.94
C THR A 124 7.91 13.15 7.33
N GLY A 125 8.80 12.37 7.94
CA GLY A 125 8.46 11.64 9.16
C GLY A 125 9.19 10.32 9.32
N THR A 126 8.74 9.49 10.26
CA THR A 126 9.47 8.27 10.66
C THR A 126 9.14 7.02 9.84
N SER A 127 8.02 7.04 9.10
CA SER A 127 7.60 5.94 8.24
C SER A 127 7.75 6.35 6.78
N TYR A 128 8.82 5.86 6.14
CA TYR A 128 9.04 6.06 4.70
C TYR A 128 7.79 5.70 3.88
N TYR A 129 7.21 4.53 4.16
CA TYR A 129 6.06 4.01 3.44
C TYR A 129 4.84 4.93 3.54
N MET A 130 4.45 5.36 4.74
CA MET A 130 3.27 6.22 4.93
C MET A 130 3.49 7.62 4.34
N ASN A 131 4.69 8.19 4.51
CA ASN A 131 5.01 9.49 3.93
C ASN A 131 4.92 9.46 2.41
N TYR A 132 5.49 8.43 1.79
CA TYR A 132 5.50 8.29 0.34
C TYR A 132 4.09 8.11 -0.21
N ARG A 133 3.26 7.31 0.47
CA ARG A 133 1.85 7.13 0.12
C ARG A 133 1.08 8.46 0.15
N VAL A 134 1.23 9.25 1.22
CA VAL A 134 0.62 10.58 1.28
C VAL A 134 1.15 11.46 0.14
N CYS A 135 2.45 11.44 -0.17
CA CYS A 135 3.01 12.23 -1.27
C CYS A 135 2.38 11.91 -2.63
N ILE A 136 2.22 10.62 -2.96
CA ILE A 136 1.66 10.19 -4.24
C ILE A 136 0.24 10.72 -4.45
N PHE A 137 -0.59 10.68 -3.41
CA PHE A 137 -2.02 10.93 -3.55
C PHE A 137 -2.49 12.31 -3.10
N SER A 138 -1.66 13.05 -2.35
CA SER A 138 -2.01 14.36 -1.77
C SER A 138 -1.38 15.56 -2.48
N ASP A 139 -0.87 15.38 -3.71
CA ASP A 139 -0.09 16.40 -4.45
C ASP A 139 1.01 17.04 -3.59
N ALA A 140 1.80 16.19 -2.95
CA ALA A 140 2.81 16.60 -1.99
C ALA A 140 4.18 16.01 -2.33
N PHE A 141 5.24 16.71 -1.97
CA PHE A 141 6.61 16.28 -2.22
C PHE A 141 7.17 15.52 -1.02
N TYR A 142 7.92 14.44 -1.28
CA TYR A 142 8.55 13.68 -0.22
C TYR A 142 9.93 14.26 0.15
N LEU A 143 10.12 14.69 1.40
CA LEU A 143 11.43 15.07 1.92
C LEU A 143 12.13 13.84 2.53
N LYS A 144 12.98 13.21 1.71
CA LYS A 144 13.75 12.01 2.06
C LYS A 144 14.72 12.21 3.23
N ASN A 145 15.33 13.39 3.33
CA ASN A 145 16.28 13.68 4.40
C ASN A 145 15.56 14.28 5.62
N THR A 146 15.17 13.42 6.56
CA THR A 146 14.49 13.82 7.79
C THR A 146 15.40 14.60 8.73
N LYS A 147 16.74 14.47 8.62
CA LYS A 147 17.72 15.19 9.48
C LYS A 147 17.64 16.70 9.33
N VAL A 148 17.31 17.19 8.13
CA VAL A 148 17.20 18.64 7.82
C VAL A 148 16.16 19.34 8.70
N VAL A 149 15.19 18.59 9.19
CA VAL A 149 14.11 19.14 10.00
C VAL A 149 14.55 19.43 11.43
N TYR A 150 15.51 18.66 11.93
CA TYR A 150 16.06 18.85 13.27
C TYR A 150 16.95 20.10 13.35
N GLU A 151 17.56 20.50 12.24
CA GLU A 151 18.59 21.54 12.24
C GLU A 151 18.04 22.96 12.03
N GLU A 152 16.74 23.12 11.70
CA GLU A 152 15.97 24.38 11.46
C GLU A 152 16.59 25.38 10.45
N GLN A 153 17.86 25.74 10.61
CA GLN A 153 18.68 26.56 9.72
C GLN A 153 18.78 26.01 8.28
N GLY A 154 18.50 24.70 8.09
CA GLY A 154 18.49 24.04 6.78
C GLY A 154 17.16 24.15 6.01
N LEU A 155 16.07 24.55 6.64
CA LEU A 155 14.74 24.64 6.01
C LEU A 155 14.54 26.01 5.34
N LYS A 156 15.28 26.26 4.27
CA LYS A 156 15.07 27.43 3.39
C LYS A 156 14.31 27.01 2.15
N SER A 157 13.36 27.84 1.72
CA SER A 157 12.54 27.59 0.55
C SER A 157 12.36 28.86 -0.26
N ALA A 158 12.36 28.71 -1.59
CA ALA A 158 12.07 29.79 -2.53
C ALA A 158 10.56 30.10 -2.62
N ALA A 159 9.71 29.28 -1.99
CA ALA A 159 8.25 29.42 -1.94
C ALA A 159 7.72 29.15 -0.53
N ASN A 160 6.49 29.58 -0.26
CA ASN A 160 5.80 29.20 0.97
C ASN A 160 5.42 27.71 0.88
N VAL A 161 5.91 26.92 1.83
CA VAL A 161 5.74 25.47 1.85
C VAL A 161 5.10 25.04 3.15
N LEU A 162 4.05 24.22 3.08
CA LEU A 162 3.55 23.50 4.23
C LEU A 162 4.37 22.23 4.41
N LEU A 163 5.10 22.14 5.51
CA LEU A 163 5.81 20.94 5.92
C LEU A 163 4.91 20.13 6.84
N LEU A 164 4.50 18.92 6.41
CA LEU A 164 3.71 17.96 7.18
C LEU A 164 4.62 16.83 7.69
N PHE A 165 4.56 16.59 9.00
CA PHE A 165 5.32 15.59 9.72
C PHE A 165 4.44 14.45 10.21
N ILE A 166 4.75 13.22 9.81
CA ILE A 166 4.00 12.02 10.22
C ILE A 166 4.91 11.12 11.06
N ILE A 167 4.62 11.04 12.36
CA ILE A 167 5.46 10.34 13.34
C ILE A 167 4.73 9.11 13.88
N GLU A 168 5.27 7.93 13.62
CA GLU A 168 4.85 6.69 14.27
C GLU A 168 5.11 6.77 15.80
N ILE A 169 4.06 6.62 16.59
CA ILE A 169 4.05 6.82 18.05
C ILE A 169 5.05 5.90 18.77
N ASN A 170 5.28 4.70 18.23
CA ASN A 170 6.17 3.70 18.83
C ASN A 170 7.66 3.96 18.58
N LYS A 171 8.01 4.89 17.68
CA LYS A 171 9.40 5.29 17.46
C LYS A 171 9.76 6.41 18.43
N VAL A 172 10.18 5.99 19.64
CA VAL A 172 10.51 6.81 20.82
C VAL A 172 11.50 7.95 20.53
N GLU A 173 12.41 7.81 19.56
CA GLU A 173 13.34 8.90 19.19
C GLU A 173 12.66 10.08 18.49
N ALA A 174 11.54 9.86 17.81
CA ALA A 174 10.79 10.92 17.17
C ALA A 174 9.81 11.63 18.11
N GLN A 175 9.49 11.06 19.27
CA GLN A 175 8.84 11.82 20.34
C GLN A 175 9.76 12.91 20.90
N LYS A 176 11.09 12.78 20.77
CA LYS A 176 12.03 13.86 21.13
C LYS A 176 11.89 15.08 20.20
N LEU A 177 11.49 14.91 18.92
CA LEU A 177 11.14 16.02 18.02
C LEU A 177 9.93 16.81 18.50
N SER A 178 8.93 16.14 19.07
CA SER A 178 7.72 16.79 19.60
C SER A 178 7.93 17.50 20.94
N ILE A 179 9.07 17.28 21.61
CA ILE A 179 9.38 17.85 22.93
C ILE A 179 10.19 19.15 22.86
N GLU A 180 10.72 19.53 21.68
CA GLU A 180 11.13 20.93 21.44
C GLU A 180 9.89 21.80 21.21
N LYS A 181 9.16 22.00 22.32
CA LYS A 181 7.90 22.74 22.46
C LYS A 181 7.96 24.06 21.70
N GLY A 182 7.26 24.12 20.56
CA GLY A 182 7.00 25.35 19.81
C GLY A 182 7.51 25.38 18.37
N LYS A 183 8.25 24.36 17.91
CA LYS A 183 8.78 24.35 16.52
C LYS A 183 7.77 23.92 15.45
N PHE A 184 6.78 23.11 15.82
CA PHE A 184 5.75 22.58 14.93
C PHE A 184 4.37 22.66 15.60
N ASP A 185 3.35 22.93 14.81
CA ASP A 185 1.95 22.88 15.23
C ASP A 185 1.52 21.41 15.30
N TYR A 186 0.88 21.01 16.40
CA TYR A 186 0.30 19.67 16.52
C TYR A 186 -1.07 19.63 15.85
N GLU A 187 -1.25 18.73 14.90
CA GLU A 187 -2.48 18.61 14.08
C GLU A 187 -3.39 17.46 14.54
N GLY A 188 -2.90 16.60 15.44
CA GLY A 188 -3.64 15.47 15.98
C GLY A 188 -2.91 14.14 15.82
N SER A 189 -3.62 13.07 16.16
CA SER A 189 -3.10 11.70 16.04
C SER A 189 -4.16 10.76 15.49
N PHE A 190 -3.72 9.80 14.69
CA PHE A 190 -4.58 8.81 14.04
C PHE A 190 -3.88 7.45 13.97
N LYS A 191 -4.53 6.41 14.51
CA LYS A 191 -4.14 4.99 14.39
C LYS A 191 -2.62 4.73 14.53
N GLY A 192 -2.00 5.23 15.60
CA GLY A 192 -0.59 4.98 15.89
C GLY A 192 0.38 6.00 15.28
N TYR A 193 -0.12 7.05 14.64
CA TYR A 193 0.67 8.14 14.07
C TYR A 193 0.25 9.49 14.64
N SER A 194 1.21 10.37 14.89
CA SER A 194 1.03 11.76 15.26
C SER A 194 1.38 12.66 14.08
N PHE A 195 0.58 13.70 13.87
CA PHE A 195 0.71 14.64 12.78
C PHE A 195 1.13 16.01 13.32
N TYR A 196 2.13 16.60 12.68
CA TYR A 196 2.62 17.93 12.98
C TYR A 196 2.75 18.74 11.70
N SER A 197 2.57 20.05 11.76
CA SER A 197 2.78 20.92 10.60
C SER A 197 3.66 22.13 10.92
N LYS A 198 4.33 22.66 9.91
CA LYS A 198 5.05 23.94 9.99
C LYS A 198 4.98 24.65 8.65
N LEU A 199 4.67 25.92 8.68
CA LEU A 199 4.80 26.76 7.49
C LEU A 199 6.25 27.24 7.36
N ILE A 200 6.86 26.90 6.24
CA ILE A 200 8.17 27.42 5.85
C ILE A 200 7.91 28.59 4.90
N ASN A 201 8.20 29.80 5.37
CA ASN A 201 8.03 31.00 4.56
C ASN A 201 9.16 31.14 3.54
N LYS A 202 8.83 31.74 2.40
CA LYS A 202 9.81 32.12 1.38
C LYS A 202 10.92 32.97 2.02
N THR A 203 12.17 32.53 1.84
CA THR A 203 13.33 33.31 2.25
C THR A 203 13.55 34.45 1.25
N LYS A 204 13.69 35.69 1.74
CA LYS A 204 13.98 36.86 0.90
C LYS A 204 15.41 36.83 0.38
#